data_AF-A0A2J5NF48-F1
#
_entry.id   AF-A0A2J5NF48-F1
#
_cell.length_a   1.000
_cell.length_b   1.000
_cell.length_c   1.000
_cell.angle_alpha   90.00
_cell.angle_beta   90.00
_cell.angle_gamma   90.00
#
_symmetry.space_group_name_H-M   'P 1'
#
loop_
_entity.id
_entity.type
_entity.pdbx_description
1 polymer ?
#
loop_
_entity_poly.entity_id
_entity_poly.type
_entity_poly.pdbx_seq_one_letter_code
_entity_poly.pdbx_strand_id
1 'polypeptide(L)' 'MKNDNPVAAYALRLGDNGLVLAQRLGEWCGHAPELEIDLALANIGLDLLGQARHFLSYAAE' A
#
# COMPACT_ATOMS: atom_id res chain seq x y z
N MET A 1 -11.12 -5.67 21.13
CA MET A 1 -12.32 -5.94 20.30
C MET A 1 -11.87 -6.78 19.12
N LYS A 2 -12.28 -8.06 19.03
CA LYS A 2 -12.12 -8.80 17.77
C LYS A 2 -13.09 -8.16 16.80
N ASN A 3 -12.60 -7.75 15.64
CA ASN A 3 -13.47 -7.25 14.59
C ASN A 3 -14.21 -8.49 14.04
N ASP A 4 -15.43 -8.74 14.52
CA ASP A 4 -16.21 -9.94 14.19
C ASP A 4 -16.78 -9.87 12.75
N ASN A 5 -16.48 -8.81 12.00
CA ASN A 5 -16.79 -8.68 10.58
C ASN A 5 -15.65 -9.27 9.73
N PRO A 6 -15.83 -10.48 9.13
CA PRO A 6 -14.80 -11.12 8.33
C PRO A 6 -14.46 -10.33 7.05
N VAL A 7 -15.41 -9.55 6.52
CA VAL A 7 -15.18 -8.71 5.33
C VAL A 7 -14.27 -7.52 5.68
N ALA A 8 -14.53 -6.84 6.80
CA ALA A 8 -13.67 -5.75 7.27
C ALA A 8 -12.25 -6.23 7.59
N ALA A 9 -12.13 -7.40 8.24
CA ALA A 9 -10.82 -8.01 8.51
C ALA A 9 -10.07 -8.42 7.23
N TYR A 10 -10.78 -8.86 6.19
CA TYR A 10 -10.18 -9.18 4.90
C TYR A 10 -9.74 -7.91 4.15
N ALA A 11 -10.58 -6.88 4.11
CA ALA A 11 -10.24 -5.58 3.53
C ALA A 11 -9.01 -4.97 4.24
N LEU A 12 -8.96 -5.02 5.57
CA LEU A 12 -7.80 -4.58 6.35
C LEU A 12 -6.50 -5.27 5.91
N ARG A 13 -6.51 -6.59 5.73
CA ARG A 13 -5.33 -7.34 5.27
C ARG A 13 -4.88 -6.93 3.86
N LEU A 14 -5.82 -6.66 2.95
CA LEU A 14 -5.49 -6.15 1.61
C LEU A 14 -4.88 -4.74 1.68
N GLY A 15 -5.44 -3.89 2.55
CA GLY A 15 -4.91 -2.56 2.82
C GLY A 15 -3.50 -2.59 3.39
N ASP A 16 -3.25 -3.44 4.38
CA ASP A 16 -1.94 -3.60 5.03
C ASP A 16 -0.87 -4.09 4.04
N ASN A 17 -1.21 -5.04 3.16
CA ASN A 17 -0.29 -5.51 2.11
C ASN A 17 0.16 -4.36 1.20
N GLY A 18 -0.80 -3.56 0.71
CA GLY A 18 -0.52 -2.39 -0.13
C GLY A 18 0.31 -1.34 0.61
N LEU A 19 -0.05 -1.05 1.86
CA LEU A 19 0.61 -0.03 2.67
C LEU A 19 2.07 -0.38 2.96
N VAL A 20 2.34 -1.61 3.41
CA VAL A 20 3.69 -2.06 3.75
C VAL A 20 4.57 -2.12 2.49
N LEU A 21 4.05 -2.60 1.37
CA LEU A 21 4.82 -2.64 0.13
C LEU A 21 5.08 -1.24 -0.43
N ALA A 22 4.10 -0.32 -0.37
CA ALA A 22 4.30 1.08 -0.72
C ALA A 22 5.42 1.73 0.10
N GLN A 23 5.47 1.46 1.41
CA GLN A 23 6.56 1.93 2.28
C GLN A 23 7.93 1.38 1.82
N ARG A 24 8.01 0.09 1.46
CA ARG A 24 9.25 -0.53 0.97
C ARG A 24 9.71 0.03 -0.37
N LEU A 25 8.78 0.38 -1.25
CA LEU A 25 9.12 1.06 -2.50
C LEU A 25 9.57 2.50 -2.26
N GLY A 26 9.02 3.19 -1.25
CA GLY A 26 9.47 4.51 -0.82
C GLY A 26 10.94 4.54 -0.36
N GLU A 27 11.44 3.44 0.20
CA GLU A 27 12.85 3.31 0.59
C GLU A 27 13.82 3.35 -0.62
N TRP A 28 13.33 3.07 -1.83
CA TRP A 28 14.12 3.13 -3.06
C TRP A 28 14.21 4.52 -3.69
N CYS A 29 13.44 5.50 -3.21
CA CYS A 29 13.39 6.84 -3.79
C CYS A 29 14.79 7.49 -3.77
N GLY A 30 15.34 7.79 -4.96
CA GLY A 30 16.68 8.32 -5.16
C GLY A 30 17.82 7.29 -5.07
N HIS A 31 17.51 6.01 -4.96
CA HIS A 31 18.47 4.91 -4.78
C HIS A 31 18.38 3.85 -5.88
N ALA A 32 17.50 4.00 -6.88
CA ALA A 32 17.41 3.07 -7.98
C ALA A 32 18.62 3.19 -8.95
N PRO A 33 18.93 2.15 -9.75
CA PRO A 33 20.07 2.19 -10.67
C PRO A 33 19.97 3.25 -11.77
N GLU A 34 18.74 3.59 -12.19
CA GLU A 34 18.43 4.52 -13.27
C GLU A 34 17.21 5.38 -12.87
N LEU A 35 17.13 6.60 -13.41
CA LEU A 35 16.06 7.54 -13.07
C LEU A 35 14.67 7.01 -13.49
N GLU A 36 14.61 6.32 -14.62
CA GLU A 36 13.42 5.68 -15.16
C GLU A 36 12.90 4.59 -14.21
N ILE A 37 13.81 3.84 -13.58
CA ILE A 37 13.47 2.82 -12.60
C ILE A 37 13.00 3.47 -11.30
N ASP A 38 13.66 4.53 -10.84
CA ASP A 38 13.24 5.29 -9.64
C ASP A 38 11.82 5.81 -9.80
N LEU A 39 11.53 6.43 -10.95
CA LEU A 39 10.20 6.92 -11.29
C LEU A 39 9.17 5.78 -11.38
N ALA A 40 9.54 4.64 -11.96
CA ALA A 40 8.66 3.47 -12.04
C ALA A 40 8.34 2.90 -10.64
N LEU A 41 9.33 2.78 -9.76
CA LEU A 41 9.15 2.29 -8.39
C LEU A 41 8.30 3.27 -7.56
N ALA A 42 8.54 4.58 -7.68
CA ALA A 42 7.73 5.60 -7.05
C ALA A 42 6.27 5.57 -7.53
N ASN A 43 6.05 5.37 -8.84
CA ASN A 43 4.71 5.28 -9.42
C ASN A 43 3.94 4.06 -8.90
N ILE A 44 4.57 2.88 -8.88
CA ILE A 44 3.98 1.66 -8.31
C ILE A 44 3.70 1.83 -6.81
N GLY A 45 4.64 2.44 -6.07
CA GLY A 45 4.46 2.74 -4.64
C GLY A 45 3.27 3.65 -4.39
N LEU A 46 3.07 4.67 -5.23
CA LEU A 46 1.94 5.59 -5.14
C LEU A 46 0.60 4.90 -5.45
N ASP A 47 0.56 4.05 -6.46
CA ASP A 47 -0.63 3.25 -6.80
C ASP A 47 -1.02 2.31 -5.65
N LEU A 48 -0.04 1.61 -5.06
CA LEU A 48 -0.24 0.73 -3.91
C LEU A 48 -0.72 1.50 -2.67
N LEU A 49 -0.19 2.71 -2.44
CA LEU A 49 -0.67 3.58 -1.36
C LEU A 49 -2.10 4.05 -1.60
N GLY A 50 -2.47 4.32 -2.85
CA GLY A 50 -3.86 4.61 -3.25
C GLY A 50 -4.80 3.45 -2.97
N GLN A 51 -4.42 2.23 -3.38
CA GLN A 51 -5.17 1.01 -3.08
C GLN A 51 -5.28 0.74 -1.58
N ALA A 52 -4.19 0.93 -0.83
CA ALA A 52 -4.18 0.78 0.62
C ALA A 52 -5.16 1.75 1.28
N ARG A 53 -5.17 3.03 0.86
CA ARG A 53 -6.17 4.00 1.33
C ARG A 53 -7.60 3.52 1.09
N HIS A 54 -7.92 3.03 -0.11
CA HIS A 54 -9.27 2.54 -0.41
C HIS A 54 -9.70 1.38 0.50
N PHE A 55 -8.83 0.37 0.66
CA PHE A 55 -9.15 -0.78 1.50
C PHE A 55 -9.20 -0.44 2.99
N LEU A 56 -8.30 0.40 3.49
CA LEU A 56 -8.28 0.83 4.89
C LEU A 56 -9.46 1.73 5.22
N SER A 57 -9.86 2.63 4.31
CA SER A 57 -11.09 3.41 4.45
C SER A 57 -12.32 2.50 4.52
N TYR A 58 -12.45 1.54 3.60
CA TYR A 58 -13.57 0.59 3.62
C TYR A 58 -13.57 -0.31 4.87
N ALA A 59 -12.40 -0.72 5.37
CA ALA A 59 -12.30 -1.52 6.59
C ALA A 59 -12.67 -0.73 7.86
N ALA A 60 -12.66 0.60 7.81
CA ALA A 60 -12.99 1.51 8.90
C ALA A 60 -14.44 2.04 8.86
N GLU A 61 -15.17 1.82 7.76
CA GLU A 61 -16.62 2.05 7.65
C GLU A 61 -17.42 1.04 8.50
#